data_AF-A0A8X6T3V5-F1
#
_entry.id   AF-A0A8X6T3V5-F1
#
_cell.length_a   1.000
_cell.length_b   1.000
_cell.length_c   1.000
_cell.angle_alpha   90.00
_cell.angle_beta   90.00
_cell.angle_gamma   90.00
#
_symmetry.space_group_name_H-M   'P 1'
#
loop_
_entity.id
_entity.type
_entity.pdbx_description
1 polymer ?
#
loop_
_entity_poly.entity_id
_entity_poly.type
_entity_poly.pdbx_seq_one_letter_code
_entity_poly.pdbx_strand_id
1 'polypeptide(L)' 'MRTPDRVTRVVRDTIQRLGRETLCHPPFSFGFTPFDYHCFHSLDNHLRGKCFTNEADLRQTDFFASEIPSFAARGLHR' A
#
# COMPACT_ATOMS: atom_id res chain seq x y z
N MET A 1 -3.65 9.67 13.15
CA MET A 1 -3.36 10.97 12.55
C MET A 1 -3.84 10.83 11.13
N ARG A 2 -4.79 11.67 10.71
CA ARG A 2 -5.11 11.79 9.28
C ARG A 2 -3.84 12.34 8.63
N THR A 3 -3.29 11.69 7.61
CA THR A 3 -2.18 12.31 6.89
C THR A 3 -2.78 13.54 6.18
N PRO A 4 -2.35 14.78 6.51
CA PRO A 4 -3.07 16.00 6.10
C PRO A 4 -3.17 16.13 4.57
N ASP A 5 -2.18 15.59 3.86
CA ASP A 5 -2.07 15.50 2.40
C ASP A 5 -3.25 14.73 1.76
N ARG A 6 -3.71 13.65 2.39
CA ARG A 6 -4.76 12.76 1.83
C ARG A 6 -6.17 13.35 1.86
N VAL A 7 -6.38 14.42 2.62
CA VAL A 7 -7.70 15.06 2.79
C VAL A 7 -7.76 16.50 2.29
N THR A 8 -6.73 16.94 1.55
CA THR A 8 -6.70 18.26 0.93
C THR A 8 -7.84 18.41 -0.08
N ARG A 9 -8.23 19.67 -0.34
CA ARG A 9 -9.25 20.00 -1.34
C ARG A 9 -8.88 19.47 -2.73
N VAL A 10 -7.63 19.69 -3.15
CA VAL A 10 -7.10 19.25 -4.45
C VAL A 10 -7.25 17.73 -4.64
N VAL A 11 -6.93 16.94 -3.60
CA VAL A 11 -7.08 15.48 -3.65
C VAL A 11 -8.55 15.06 -3.72
N ARG A 12 -9.42 15.69 -2.93
CA ARG A 12 -10.87 15.40 -2.94
C ARG A 12 -11.49 15.72 -4.30
N ASP A 13 -11.18 16.88 -4.87
CA ASP A 13 -11.70 17.30 -6.18
C ASP A 13 -11.22 16.34 -7.28
N THR A 14 -9.99 15.85 -7.18
CA THR A 14 -9.43 14.86 -8.11
C THR A 14 -10.15 13.51 -7.99
N ILE A 15 -10.40 13.04 -6.78
CA ILE A 15 -11.14 11.78 -6.52
C ILE A 15 -12.56 11.87 -7.10
N GLN A 16 -13.26 13.00 -6.87
CA GLN A 16 -14.59 13.24 -7.42
C GLN A 16 -14.58 13.31 -8.95
N ARG A 17 -13.62 14.02 -9.54
CA ARG A 17 -13.45 14.10 -11.00
C ARG A 17 -13.20 12.73 -11.64
N LEU A 18 -12.52 11.82 -10.93
CA LEU A 18 -12.28 10.45 -11.37
C LEU A 18 -13.45 9.50 -11.06
N GLY A 19 -14.53 9.98 -10.45
CA GLY A 19 -15.71 9.17 -10.09
C GLY A 19 -15.41 8.10 -9.04
N ARG A 20 -14.38 8.29 -8.20
CA ARG A 20 -13.99 7.30 -7.19
C ARG A 20 -14.66 7.57 -5.85
N GLU A 21 -15.16 6.51 -5.22
CA GLU A 21 -15.67 6.59 -3.86
C GLU A 21 -14.52 6.55 -2.84
N THR A 22 -14.65 7.31 -1.75
CA THR A 22 -13.73 7.25 -0.61
C THR A 22 -14.39 6.47 0.53
N LEU A 23 -13.85 5.31 0.86
CA LEU A 23 -14.32 4.52 2.01
C LEU A 23 -13.97 5.24 3.33
N CYS A 24 -14.91 5.21 4.27
CA CYS A 24 -14.69 5.75 5.60
C CYS A 24 -13.60 4.97 6.33
N HIS A 25 -12.53 5.64 6.73
CA HIS A 25 -11.40 5.03 7.42
C HIS A 25 -11.11 5.73 8.75
N PRO A 26 -11.02 5.00 9.87
CA PRO A 26 -10.69 5.59 11.16
C PRO A 26 -9.28 6.22 11.18
N PRO A 27 -9.02 7.22 12.03
CA PRO A 27 -7.65 7.63 12.30
C PRO A 27 -6.89 6.50 13.02
N PHE A 28 -5.66 6.22 12.57
CA PHE A 28 -4.74 5.22 13.18
C PHE A 28 -5.14 3.73 13.05
N SER A 29 -5.83 3.32 11.97
CA SER A 29 -6.16 1.90 11.73
C SER A 29 -4.98 1.05 11.20
N PHE A 30 -3.82 1.14 11.86
CA PHE A 30 -2.56 0.51 11.43
C PHE A 30 -2.63 -1.03 11.33
N GLY A 31 -3.64 -1.67 11.94
CA GLY A 31 -3.87 -3.12 11.88
C GLY A 31 -5.00 -3.57 10.94
N PHE A 32 -5.72 -2.64 10.30
CA PHE A 32 -6.94 -2.96 9.54
C PHE A 32 -6.79 -2.76 8.03
N THR A 33 -5.70 -2.18 7.54
CA THR A 33 -5.51 -2.05 6.10
C THR A 33 -4.82 -3.29 5.54
N PRO A 34 -5.39 -3.92 4.50
CA PRO A 34 -4.76 -5.02 3.76
C PRO A 34 -3.31 -4.74 3.36
N PHE A 35 -2.98 -3.48 3.09
CA PHE A 35 -1.62 -3.11 2.72
C PHE A 35 -0.65 -3.17 3.91
N ASP A 36 -1.05 -2.68 5.07
CA ASP A 36 -0.17 -2.62 6.25
C ASP A 36 0.17 -4.02 6.79
N TYR A 37 -0.83 -4.90 6.98
CA TYR A 37 -0.58 -6.20 7.61
C TYR A 37 -0.19 -7.33 6.66
N HIS A 38 -0.56 -7.23 5.37
CA HIS A 38 -0.34 -8.32 4.42
C HIS A 38 0.74 -7.96 3.40
N CYS A 39 0.60 -6.84 2.69
CA CYS A 39 1.55 -6.45 1.65
C CYS A 39 2.90 -6.01 2.23
N PHE A 40 2.91 -5.04 3.16
CA PHE A 40 4.18 -4.54 3.73
C PHE A 40 4.86 -5.56 4.63
N HIS A 41 4.10 -6.39 5.34
CA HIS A 41 4.68 -7.50 6.10
C HIS A 41 5.40 -8.51 5.19
N SER A 42 4.76 -8.91 4.09
CA SER A 42 5.38 -9.85 3.13
C SER A 42 6.56 -9.22 2.39
N LEU A 43 6.48 -7.92 2.08
CA LEU A 43 7.58 -7.16 1.51
C LEU A 43 8.77 -7.10 2.48
N ASP A 44 8.55 -6.80 3.75
CA ASP A 44 9.61 -6.76 4.77
C ASP A 44 10.32 -8.11 4.87
N ASN A 45 9.56 -9.21 4.87
CA ASN A 45 10.12 -10.56 4.81
C ASN A 45 10.93 -10.82 3.53
N HIS A 46 10.45 -10.35 2.38
CA HIS A 46 11.15 -10.49 1.09
C HIS A 46 12.44 -9.67 1.02
N LEU A 47 12.47 -8.51 1.68
CA LEU A 47 13.62 -7.61 1.73
C LEU A 47 14.60 -7.97 2.86
N ARG A 48 14.21 -8.84 3.79
CA ARG A 48 15.02 -9.20 4.94
C ARG A 48 16.39 -9.74 4.52
N GLY A 49 17.45 -9.10 5.03
CA GLY A 49 18.84 -9.46 4.75
C GLY A 49 19.37 -8.97 3.39
N LYS A 50 18.57 -8.23 2.61
CA LYS A 50 19.03 -7.58 1.38
C LYS A 50 19.54 -6.17 1.71
N CYS A 51 20.71 -5.82 1.18
CA CYS A 51 21.24 -4.47 1.21
C CYS A 51 21.30 -3.94 -0.22
N PHE A 52 20.72 -2.77 -0.45
CA PHE A 52 20.72 -2.11 -1.76
C PHE A 52 21.75 -0.99 -1.74
N THR A 53 22.56 -0.90 -2.79
CA THR A 53 23.62 0.13 -2.89
C THR A 53 23.14 1.36 -3.63
N ASN A 54 22.10 1.21 -4.46
CA ASN A 54 21.51 2.28 -5.24
C ASN A 54 19.99 2.05 -5.40
N GLU A 55 19.28 3.09 -5.86
CA GLU A 55 17.83 3.03 -6.03
C GLU A 55 17.41 2.07 -7.16
N ALA A 56 18.22 1.91 -8.21
CA ALA A 56 17.90 1.00 -9.31
C ALA A 56 17.81 -0.45 -8.85
N ASP A 57 18.74 -0.89 -7.99
CA ASP A 57 18.73 -2.22 -7.37
C ASP A 57 17.44 -2.44 -6.53
N LEU A 58 16.98 -1.39 -5.84
CA LEU A 58 15.74 -1.43 -5.04
C LEU A 58 14.48 -1.42 -5.92
N ARG A 59 14.50 -0.69 -7.04
CA ARG A 59 13.40 -0.61 -8.01
C ARG A 59 13.19 -1.94 -8.75
N GLN A 60 14.26 -2.73 -8.88
CA GLN A 60 14.26 -4.01 -9.60
C GLN A 60 13.87 -5.21 -8.72
N THR A 61 13.30 -4.98 -7.53
CA THR A 61 12.77 -6.09 -6.72
C THR A 61 11.58 -6.74 -7.43
N ASP A 62 11.68 -8.03 -7.74
CA ASP A 62 10.62 -8.79 -8.41
C ASP A 62 9.40 -9.10 -7.53
N PHE A 63 9.36 -8.59 -6.29
CA PHE A 63 8.30 -8.89 -5.32
C PHE A 63 6.89 -8.69 -5.93
N PHE A 64 6.59 -7.50 -6.43
CA PHE A 64 5.26 -7.21 -7.00
C PHE A 64 4.97 -7.94 -8.32
N ALA A 65 6.01 -8.38 -9.04
CA ALA A 65 5.84 -9.20 -10.24
C ALA A 65 5.60 -10.69 -9.89
N SER A 66 6.14 -11.14 -8.75
CA SER A 66 6.00 -12.50 -8.25
C SER A 66 4.72 -12.74 -7.44
N GLU A 67 4.15 -11.69 -6.84
CA GLU A 67 2.92 -11.78 -6.06
C GLU A 67 1.68 -11.84 -6.98
N ILE A 68 1.18 -13.06 -7.16
CA ILE A 68 0.04 -13.47 -7.99
C ILE A 68 -1.26 -12.74 -7.54
N PRO A 69 -2.27 -12.50 -8.41
CA PRO A 69 -3.58 -11.94 -7.99
C PRO A 69 -4.22 -12.60 -6.76
N SER A 70 -3.95 -13.90 -6.54
CA SER A 70 -4.42 -14.63 -5.37
C SER A 70 -3.83 -14.14 -4.05
N PHE A 71 -2.61 -13.59 -4.04
CA PHE A 71 -2.00 -12.95 -2.88
C PHE A 71 -2.78 -11.70 -2.49
N ALA A 72 -3.01 -10.79 -3.43
CA ALA A 72 -3.78 -9.57 -3.17
C ALA A 72 -5.21 -9.88 -2.68
N ALA A 73 -5.85 -10.90 -3.26
CA ALA A 73 -7.19 -11.33 -2.84
C ALA A 73 -7.21 -11.88 -1.40
N ARG A 74 -6.21 -12.66 -0.99
CA ARG A 74 -6.08 -13.14 0.40
C ARG A 74 -5.92 -12.00 1.40
N GLY A 75 -5.17 -10.96 1.04
CA GLY A 75 -5.03 -9.76 1.86
C GLY A 75 -6.31 -8.94 1.96
N LEU A 76 -7.21 -8.99 0.98
CA LEU A 76 -8.47 -8.23 1.01
C LEU A 76 -9.59 -8.95 1.77
N HIS A 77 -9.57 -10.28 1.82
CA HIS A 77 -10.66 -11.12 2.32
C HIS A 77 -10.47 -11.61 3.78
N ARG A 78 -9.66 -10.92 4.58
CA ARG A 78 -9.31 -11.34 5.94
C ARG A 78 -10.21 -10.74 7.02
#